data_AF-A0A0I9SBL3-F1
#
_entry.id   AF-A0A0I9SBL3-F1
#
_cell.length_a   1.000
_cell.length_b   1.000
_cell.length_c   1.000
_cell.angle_alpha   90.00
_cell.angle_beta   90.00
_cell.angle_gamma   90.00
#
_symmetry.space_group_name_H-M   'P 1'
#
loop_
_entity.id
_entity.type
_entity.pdbx_description
1 polymer ?
#
loop_
_entity_poly.entity_id
_entity_poly.type
_entity_poly.pdbx_seq_one_letter_code
_entity_poly.pdbx_strand_id
1 'polypeptide(L)'
;NLTPPNDGEINFLGLQAARKENGDLHTTLLIRNGCKDNIQLEQLPLHIEDATGAVVVKGAFTLPNLEIKANTTKPWSFVFPASSILKEDMDLSSWKALVPQD
;
A
#
# COMPACT_ATOMS: atom_id res chain seq x y z
N ASN A 1 1.59 16.77 8.85
CA ASN A 1 0.30 17.12 8.22
C ASN A 1 0.16 16.36 6.92
N LEU A 2 -0.99 15.70 6.72
CA LEU A 2 -1.33 15.02 5.47
C LEU A 2 -1.85 16.06 4.48
N THR A 3 -1.16 16.27 3.35
CA THR A 3 -1.64 17.14 2.26
C THR A 3 -2.69 16.39 1.44
N PRO A 4 -3.81 17.00 1.01
CA PRO A 4 -4.80 16.34 0.14
C PRO A 4 -4.13 15.78 -1.12
N PRO A 5 -4.66 14.68 -1.73
CA PRO A 5 -4.21 14.26 -3.05
C PRO A 5 -4.53 15.36 -4.08
N ASN A 6 -3.81 15.38 -5.20
CA ASN A 6 -4.16 16.29 -6.29
C ASN A 6 -5.51 15.89 -6.90
N ASP A 7 -6.19 16.85 -7.52
CA ASP A 7 -7.43 16.58 -8.27
C ASP A 7 -7.17 15.50 -9.34
N GLY A 8 -7.98 14.42 -9.31
CA GLY A 8 -7.85 13.30 -10.23
C GLY A 8 -6.78 12.26 -9.86
N GLU A 9 -6.09 12.41 -8.73
CA GLU A 9 -5.05 11.47 -8.28
C GLU A 9 -5.62 10.39 -7.34
N ILE A 10 -5.19 9.14 -7.54
CA ILE A 10 -5.24 8.11 -6.50
C ILE A 10 -3.88 8.03 -5.85
N ASN A 11 -3.83 8.28 -4.55
CA ASN A 11 -2.59 8.25 -3.77
C ASN A 11 -2.63 7.12 -2.73
N PHE A 12 -1.49 6.45 -2.55
CA PHE A 12 -1.29 5.40 -1.55
C PHE A 12 -0.26 5.87 -0.54
N LEU A 13 -0.65 5.97 0.73
CA LEU A 13 0.24 6.42 1.79
C LEU A 13 0.36 5.37 2.90
N GLY A 14 1.59 5.02 3.25
CA GLY A 14 1.87 4.12 4.37
C GLY A 14 1.41 4.71 5.71
N LEU A 15 0.63 3.92 6.46
CA LEU A 15 0.20 4.26 7.82
C LEU A 15 0.92 3.40 8.86
N GLN A 16 0.98 2.09 8.63
CA GLN A 16 1.65 1.14 9.52
C GLN A 16 2.23 -0.03 8.72
N ALA A 17 3.41 -0.51 9.11
CA ALA A 17 3.97 -1.77 8.63
C ALA A 17 4.54 -2.54 9.83
N ALA A 18 4.31 -3.85 9.88
CA ALA A 18 4.83 -4.70 10.94
C ALA A 18 5.02 -6.14 10.47
N ARG A 19 6.21 -6.69 10.70
CA ARG A 19 6.46 -8.13 10.60
C ARG A 19 5.76 -8.84 11.75
N LYS A 20 5.07 -9.94 11.45
CA LYS A 20 4.42 -10.80 12.45
C LYS A 20 5.30 -12.00 12.80
N GLU A 21 4.98 -12.68 13.89
CA GLU A 21 5.73 -13.85 14.37
C GLU A 21 5.77 -14.99 13.35
N ASN A 22 4.73 -15.12 12.53
CA ASN A 22 4.67 -16.10 11.43
C ASN A 22 5.50 -15.71 10.19
N GLY A 23 6.19 -14.56 10.24
CA GLY A 23 7.00 -14.04 9.14
C GLY A 23 6.22 -13.22 8.12
N ASP A 24 4.90 -13.07 8.25
CA ASP A 24 4.12 -12.22 7.34
C ASP A 24 4.41 -10.74 7.58
N LEU A 25 4.31 -9.94 6.52
CA LEU A 25 4.36 -8.50 6.62
C LEU A 25 2.96 -7.92 6.47
N HIS A 26 2.45 -7.32 7.54
CA HIS A 26 1.19 -6.60 7.53
C HIS A 26 1.46 -5.13 7.27
N THR A 27 0.81 -4.56 6.25
CA THR A 27 0.88 -3.12 5.96
C THR A 27 -0.50 -2.53 5.86
N THR A 28 -0.72 -1.37 6.48
CA THR A 28 -1.94 -0.58 6.33
C THR A 28 -1.60 0.68 5.55
N LEU A 29 -2.32 0.90 4.45
CA LEU A 29 -2.22 2.09 3.61
C LEU A 29 -3.48 2.93 3.73
N LEU A 30 -3.33 4.25 3.65
CA LEU A 30 -4.40 5.17 3.30
C LEU A 30 -4.50 5.22 1.77
N ILE A 31 -5.61 4.74 1.23
CA ILE A 31 -5.95 4.86 -0.18
C ILE A 31 -6.82 6.10 -0.33
N ARG A 32 -6.35 7.06 -1.10
CA ARG A 32 -6.91 8.41 -1.16
C ARG A 32 -7.37 8.69 -2.57
N ASN A 33 -8.67 8.92 -2.73
CA ASN A 33 -9.29 9.21 -4.02
C ASN A 33 -9.52 10.72 -4.12
N GLY A 34 -8.70 11.41 -4.92
CA GLY A 34 -8.88 12.82 -5.30
C GLY A 34 -9.76 13.03 -6.55
N CYS A 35 -10.32 11.96 -7.11
CA CYS A 35 -11.24 12.03 -8.24
C CYS A 35 -12.65 12.43 -7.79
N LYS A 36 -13.42 12.95 -8.74
CA LYS A 36 -14.84 13.30 -8.56
C LYS A 36 -15.77 12.09 -8.58
N ASP A 37 -15.28 10.96 -9.07
CA ASP A 37 -16.01 9.71 -9.18
C ASP A 37 -15.51 8.67 -8.15
N ASN A 38 -16.38 7.72 -7.82
CA ASN A 38 -15.98 6.55 -7.05
C ASN A 38 -15.05 5.67 -7.88
N ILE A 39 -14.13 4.99 -7.21
CA ILE A 39 -13.15 4.10 -7.86
C ILE A 39 -13.30 2.72 -7.29
N GLN A 40 -13.44 1.74 -8.19
CA GLN A 40 -13.36 0.33 -7.87
C GLN A 40 -11.93 -0.15 -8.15
N LEU A 41 -11.21 -0.54 -7.10
CA LEU A 41 -9.87 -1.13 -7.24
C LEU A 41 -10.02 -2.65 -7.32
N GLU A 42 -9.82 -3.25 -8.50
CA GLU A 42 -9.98 -4.71 -8.67
C GLU A 42 -8.67 -5.48 -8.53
N GLN A 43 -7.58 -4.91 -9.02
CA GLN A 43 -6.23 -5.47 -8.99
C GLN A 43 -5.28 -4.39 -8.49
N LEU A 44 -4.34 -4.75 -7.63
CA LEU A 44 -3.31 -3.84 -7.16
C LEU A 44 -1.97 -4.56 -7.03
N PRO A 45 -1.02 -4.36 -7.96
CA PRO A 45 0.37 -4.65 -7.67
C PRO A 45 0.89 -3.66 -6.62
N LEU A 46 1.59 -4.16 -5.61
CA LEU A 46 2.07 -3.35 -4.50
C LEU A 46 3.45 -3.84 -4.05
N HIS A 47 4.40 -2.92 -4.03
CA HIS A 47 5.74 -3.12 -3.50
C HIS A 47 5.93 -2.26 -2.24
N ILE A 48 6.75 -2.76 -1.32
CA ILE A 48 7.20 -1.97 -0.16
C ILE A 48 8.70 -1.72 -0.29
N GLU A 49 9.08 -0.45 -0.22
CA GLU A 49 10.47 -0.03 -0.02
C GLU A 49 10.71 0.30 1.45
N ASP A 50 11.84 -0.13 1.99
CA ASP A 50 12.27 0.20 3.35
C ASP A 50 13.03 1.54 3.42
N ALA A 51 13.56 1.88 4.59
CA ALA A 51 14.25 3.16 4.82
C ALA A 51 15.52 3.33 3.95
N THR A 52 16.06 2.23 3.45
CA THR A 52 17.24 2.23 2.56
C THR A 52 16.86 2.45 1.09
N GLY A 53 15.56 2.43 0.77
CA GLY A 53 15.05 2.46 -0.60
C GLY A 53 15.08 1.09 -1.29
N ALA A 54 15.40 0.01 -0.56
CA ALA A 54 15.38 -1.33 -1.11
C ALA A 54 13.94 -1.87 -1.12
N VAL A 55 13.52 -2.50 -2.23
CA VAL A 55 12.25 -3.22 -2.29
C VAL A 55 12.35 -4.50 -1.45
N VAL A 56 11.60 -4.57 -0.36
CA VAL A 56 11.67 -5.68 0.62
C VAL A 56 10.58 -6.72 0.44
N VAL A 57 9.50 -6.37 -0.26
CA VAL A 57 8.43 -7.30 -0.65
C VAL A 57 7.71 -6.81 -1.90
N LYS A 58 7.18 -7.77 -2.66
CA LYS A 58 6.30 -7.53 -3.80
C LYS A 58 5.05 -8.39 -3.67
N GLY A 59 3.89 -7.87 -4.04
CA GLY A 59 2.64 -8.62 -4.05
C GLY A 59 1.68 -8.09 -5.11
N ALA A 60 0.70 -8.91 -5.44
CA ALA A 60 -0.42 -8.54 -6.31
C ALA A 60 -1.71 -8.96 -5.61
N PHE A 61 -2.63 -8.01 -5.45
CA PHE A 61 -3.86 -8.20 -4.69
C PHE A 61 -5.06 -8.16 -5.62
N THR A 62 -5.99 -9.09 -5.43
CA THR A 62 -7.32 -9.06 -6.04
C THR A 62 -8.32 -8.52 -5.01
N LEU A 63 -9.03 -7.45 -5.35
CA LEU A 63 -9.78 -6.59 -4.43
C LEU A 63 -11.22 -6.32 -4.91
N PRO A 64 -12.01 -7.34 -5.29
CA PRO A 64 -13.26 -7.16 -6.04
C PRO A 64 -14.33 -6.33 -5.32
N ASN A 65 -14.20 -6.11 -4.00
CA ASN A 65 -15.17 -5.37 -3.18
C ASN A 65 -14.59 -4.07 -2.59
N LEU A 66 -13.47 -3.57 -3.13
CA LEU A 66 -12.85 -2.33 -2.65
C LEU A 66 -13.26 -1.11 -3.48
N GLU A 67 -14.37 -0.49 -3.06
CA GLU A 67 -14.77 0.84 -3.54
C GLU A 67 -14.12 1.93 -2.66
N ILE A 68 -13.53 2.94 -3.31
CA ILE A 68 -13.08 4.19 -2.70
C ILE A 68 -13.95 5.33 -3.22
N LYS A 69 -14.74 5.95 -2.35
CA LYS A 69 -15.64 7.04 -2.75
C LYS A 69 -14.88 8.27 -3.20
N ALA A 70 -15.48 9.04 -4.10
CA ALA A 70 -14.96 10.33 -4.56
C ALA A 70 -14.53 11.23 -3.40
N ASN A 71 -13.36 11.85 -3.50
CA ASN A 71 -12.82 12.79 -2.50
C ASN A 71 -12.74 12.22 -1.06
N THR A 72 -12.52 10.90 -0.92
CA THR A 72 -12.38 10.25 0.40
C THR A 72 -11.02 9.57 0.58
N THR A 73 -10.74 9.21 1.84
CA THR A 73 -9.61 8.36 2.21
C THR A 73 -10.13 7.12 2.92
N LYS A 74 -9.65 5.94 2.52
CA LYS A 74 -9.98 4.66 3.16
C LYS A 74 -8.69 3.97 3.62
N PRO A 75 -8.57 3.59 4.90
CA PRO A 75 -7.50 2.70 5.34
C PRO A 75 -7.77 1.27 4.84
N TRP A 76 -6.76 0.62 4.28
CA TRP A 76 -6.83 -0.77 3.85
C TRP A 76 -5.56 -1.52 4.24
N SER A 77 -5.73 -2.71 4.79
CA SER A 77 -4.61 -3.56 5.20
C SER A 77 -4.34 -4.64 4.15
N PHE A 78 -3.07 -4.78 3.81
CA PHE A 78 -2.52 -5.80 2.93
C PHE A 78 -1.64 -6.73 3.77
N VAL A 79 -1.74 -8.02 3.50
CA VAL A 79 -0.92 -9.04 4.15
C VAL A 79 -0.07 -9.69 3.07
N PHE A 80 1.23 -9.51 3.19
CA PHE A 80 2.20 -10.19 2.36
C PHE A 80 2.65 -11.46 3.09
N PRO A 81 2.52 -12.64 2.47
CA PRO A 81 2.97 -13.87 3.09
C PRO A 81 4.50 -13.87 3.24
N ALA A 82 5.00 -14.53 4.27
CA ALA A 82 6.45 -14.68 4.52
C ALA A 82 7.24 -15.13 3.28
N SER A 83 6.65 -15.99 2.44
CA SER A 83 7.26 -16.50 1.21
C SER A 83 7.48 -15.45 0.11
N SER A 84 6.85 -14.27 0.21
CA SER A 84 7.00 -13.16 -0.74
C SER A 84 8.08 -12.15 -0.32
N ILE A 85 8.60 -12.28 0.91
CA ILE A 85 9.61 -11.36 1.45
C ILE A 85 10.93 -11.56 0.72
N LEU A 86 11.51 -10.45 0.26
CA LEU A 86 12.76 -10.40 -0.49
C LEU A 86 13.96 -10.06 0.41
N LYS A 87 13.71 -9.38 1.53
CA LYS A 87 14.72 -8.94 2.48
C LYS A 87 14.22 -9.14 3.92
N GLU A 88 14.87 -10.03 4.65
CA GLU A 88 14.47 -10.38 6.02
C GLU A 88 14.77 -9.27 7.05
N ASP A 89 15.91 -8.60 6.88
CA ASP A 89 16.44 -7.52 7.73
C ASP A 89 15.98 -6.12 7.28
N MET A 90 14.70 -6.01 6.88
CA MET A 90 14.10 -4.75 6.44
C MET A 90 14.07 -3.67 7.54
N ASP A 91 14.38 -2.42 7.18
CA ASP A 91 14.28 -1.27 8.09
C ASP A 91 12.96 -0.52 7.86
N LEU A 92 11.94 -0.86 8.67
CA LEU A 92 10.62 -0.24 8.58
C LEU A 92 10.48 1.07 9.40
N SER A 93 11.59 1.65 9.87
CA SER A 93 11.55 2.97 10.55
C SER A 93 11.05 4.10 9.63
N SER A 94 11.31 3.95 8.33
CA SER A 94 10.67 4.68 7.24
C SER A 94 10.41 3.70 6.10
N TRP A 95 9.32 3.85 5.37
CA TRP A 95 8.99 2.96 4.25
C TRP A 95 8.00 3.62 3.30
N LYS A 96 7.91 3.09 2.08
CA LYS A 96 6.99 3.57 1.04
C LYS A 96 6.25 2.42 0.40
N ALA A 97 4.99 2.68 0.07
CA ALA A 97 4.19 1.83 -0.80
C ALA A 97 4.34 2.33 -2.24
N LEU A 98 4.66 1.42 -3.15
CA LEU A 98 4.78 1.72 -4.57
C LEU A 98 3.82 0.84 -5.36
N VAL A 99 3.05 1.47 -6.24
CA VAL A 99 2.27 0.80 -7.28
C VAL A 99 3.08 0.90 -8.57
N PRO A 100 3.69 -0.19 -9.06
CA PRO A 100 4.45 -0.14 -10.31
C PRO A 100 3.53 0.29 -11.47
N GLN A 101 4.04 1.15 -12.33
CA GLN A 101 3.41 1.51 -13.60
C GLN A 101 4.19 0.74 -14.67
N ASP A 102 3.51 -0.18 -15.35
CA ASP A 102 4.07 -0.86 -16.53
C ASP A 102 4.08 0.08 -17.75
#